data_AF-F6VAA5-F1
#
_entry.id   AF-F6VAA5-F1
#
_cell.length_a   1.000
_cell.length_b   1.000
_cell.length_c   1.000
_cell.angle_alpha   90.00
_cell.angle_beta   90.00
_cell.angle_gamma   90.00
#
_symmetry.space_group_name_H-M   'P 1'
#
loop_
_entity.id
_entity.type
_entity.pdbx_description
1 polymer ?
#
loop_
_entity_poly.entity_id
_entity_poly.type
_entity_poly.pdbx_seq_one_letter_code
_entity_poly.pdbx_strand_id
1 'polypeptide(L)'
;MSMSRVDLIYRRLILTKFYTRGWGKPEEMKKLLKMQKLISNRKTCAGLVSPDYKVNIDKKIEYKECTVLRGSFVTPAMNILSEVVPTVSQTARFEIVMPQKELHDGNSGVRPACIHMAGTGDHGFHRRRELLGKPLLESGITSVLLENPFYGSRKPKDQWRSGLLHVNDLFVMGSCLILEAQVLLHWLKRNGYGPLGLTGISMGGHMASLAATNWPEPLAVIPCMSWTSASVVWTEGVLSRAIPWRVLELQYAKNPVFEREIMKLINEVDSYTLGREFAGDDGKLKVNLVVVPATLGIFCGDVKSKLPDSRYNKYNGYRALVICWVIYQLSLTLQSHDILSQLTRAGNLPVMSQELDDKDKKSREERRRQQETVKFMRGVMDQVTHLGNFSPLVDPTMATLVVARGDAYFPKSNLTSMAVVWPGCQIREINSGHVAGCLIHTSAFNRAIIETFSRIISKYHMTKPTNQIIAHKSATNLSKPRYDYSFSWKSFLRAFVIKA
;
A
#
# COMPACT_ATOMS: atom_id res chain seq x y z
N MET A 1 -7.75 -5.95 -17.68
CA MET A 1 -8.47 -6.75 -16.64
C MET A 1 -9.35 -5.82 -15.82
N SER A 2 -10.52 -6.27 -15.35
CA SER A 2 -11.46 -5.43 -14.59
C SER A 2 -11.04 -5.31 -13.11
N MET A 3 -11.03 -4.07 -12.59
CA MET A 3 -10.75 -3.79 -11.18
C MET A 3 -11.86 -4.35 -10.26
N SER A 4 -11.50 -4.73 -9.03
CA SER A 4 -12.46 -5.25 -8.03
C SER A 4 -13.57 -4.25 -7.70
N ARG A 5 -14.83 -4.70 -7.74
CA ARG A 5 -16.00 -3.88 -7.36
C ARG A 5 -15.96 -3.45 -5.88
N VAL A 6 -15.42 -4.28 -4.99
CA VAL A 6 -15.30 -3.94 -3.56
C VAL A 6 -14.32 -2.80 -3.37
N ASP A 7 -13.16 -2.84 -4.03
CA ASP A 7 -12.19 -1.75 -3.97
C ASP A 7 -12.75 -0.47 -4.59
N LEU A 8 -13.55 -0.57 -5.66
CA LEU A 8 -14.24 0.57 -6.28
C LEU A 8 -15.36 1.15 -5.40
N ILE A 9 -16.05 0.32 -4.61
CA ILE A 9 -17.04 0.79 -3.63
C ILE A 9 -16.30 1.45 -2.45
N TYR A 10 -15.24 0.84 -1.93
CA TYR A 10 -14.40 1.45 -0.92
C TYR A 10 -13.84 2.79 -1.40
N ARG A 11 -13.43 2.90 -2.67
CA ARG A 11 -13.02 4.15 -3.34
C ARG A 11 -14.08 5.26 -3.27
N ARG A 12 -15.38 4.92 -3.23
CA ARG A 12 -16.48 5.89 -3.09
C ARG A 12 -16.78 6.23 -1.62
N LEU A 13 -16.36 5.39 -0.68
CA LEU A 13 -16.68 5.47 0.75
C LEU A 13 -15.45 5.78 1.61
N ILE A 14 -14.36 6.33 1.05
CA ILE A 14 -13.16 6.65 1.83
C ILE A 14 -13.47 7.75 2.86
N LEU A 15 -13.71 7.34 4.10
CA LEU A 15 -14.01 8.23 5.22
C LEU A 15 -12.75 8.86 5.84
N THR A 16 -11.58 8.23 5.70
CA THR A 16 -10.32 8.74 6.26
C THR A 16 -9.54 9.51 5.20
N LYS A 17 -9.29 10.80 5.47
CA LYS A 17 -8.43 11.65 4.65
C LYS A 17 -6.98 11.56 5.14
N PHE A 18 -6.05 11.62 4.20
CA PHE A 18 -4.60 11.66 4.45
C PHE A 18 -4.07 13.01 4.02
N TYR A 19 -2.99 13.46 4.67
CA TYR A 19 -2.26 14.68 4.34
C TYR A 19 -3.13 15.93 4.44
N THR A 20 -4.03 15.97 5.43
CA THR A 20 -4.97 17.07 5.63
C THR A 20 -4.31 18.39 5.98
N ARG A 21 -3.06 18.36 6.42
CA ARG A 21 -2.22 19.53 6.70
C ARG A 21 -1.12 19.75 5.64
N GLY A 22 -1.17 19.01 4.54
CA GLY A 22 -0.32 19.22 3.36
C GLY A 22 1.01 18.48 3.41
N TRP A 23 2.08 19.11 2.93
CA TRP A 23 3.38 18.45 2.73
C TRP A 23 4.16 18.22 4.03
N GLY A 24 4.02 19.12 4.99
CA GLY A 24 4.94 19.26 6.13
C GLY A 24 6.00 20.33 5.86
N LYS A 25 6.94 20.55 6.79
CA LYS A 25 7.94 21.61 6.60
C LYS A 25 8.95 21.20 5.52
N PRO A 26 9.30 22.09 4.56
CA PRO A 26 10.32 21.78 3.53
C PRO A 26 11.67 21.39 4.12
N GLU A 27 12.10 22.04 5.21
CA GLU A 27 13.37 21.73 5.87
C GLU A 27 13.39 20.32 6.48
N GLU A 28 12.27 19.88 7.05
CA GLU A 28 12.10 18.50 7.51
C GLU A 28 12.15 17.53 6.32
N MET A 29 11.54 17.87 5.17
CA MET A 29 11.59 17.04 3.96
C MET A 29 13.02 16.89 3.43
N LYS A 30 13.81 17.96 3.40
CA LYS A 30 15.23 17.90 3.03
C LYS A 30 16.02 16.98 3.96
N LYS A 31 15.77 17.03 5.29
CA LYS A 31 16.37 16.11 6.26
C LYS A 31 15.94 14.66 5.99
N LEU A 32 14.67 14.42 5.69
CA LEU A 32 14.14 13.10 5.37
C LEU A 32 14.73 12.54 4.07
N LEU A 33 14.94 13.36 3.04
CA LEU A 33 15.60 12.94 1.79
C LEU A 33 17.09 12.64 2.00
N LYS A 34 17.78 13.38 2.88
CA LYS A 34 19.16 13.03 3.28
C LYS A 34 19.20 11.70 4.05
N MET A 35 18.25 11.50 4.98
CA MET A 35 18.09 10.23 5.68
C MET A 35 17.83 9.08 4.71
N GLN A 36 16.96 9.29 3.72
CA GLN A 36 16.65 8.29 2.68
C GLN A 36 17.92 7.79 1.97
N LYS A 37 18.89 8.66 1.67
CA LYS A 37 20.17 8.25 1.07
C LYS A 37 20.98 7.30 1.97
N LEU A 38 20.87 7.45 3.29
CA LEU A 38 21.54 6.56 4.25
C LEU A 38 20.83 5.21 4.38
N ILE A 39 19.49 5.20 4.36
CA ILE A 39 18.67 3.99 4.54
C ILE A 39 18.23 3.31 3.24
N SER A 40 18.74 3.78 2.10
CA SER A 40 18.61 3.10 0.81
C SER A 40 19.83 2.28 0.45
N ASN A 41 20.98 2.56 1.07
CA ASN A 41 22.19 1.80 0.90
C ASN A 41 22.41 0.90 2.13
N ARG A 42 22.45 -0.41 1.90
CA ARG A 42 22.59 -1.43 2.94
C ARG A 42 23.82 -1.20 3.82
N LYS A 43 24.96 -0.84 3.21
CA LYS A 43 26.23 -0.65 3.93
C LYS A 43 26.15 0.54 4.89
N THR A 44 25.59 1.66 4.44
CA THR A 44 25.42 2.83 5.32
C THR A 44 24.35 2.57 6.37
N CYS A 45 23.23 1.95 6.00
CA CYS A 45 22.14 1.66 6.93
C CYS A 45 22.55 0.70 8.06
N ALA A 46 23.34 -0.34 7.76
CA ALA A 46 23.83 -1.28 8.75
C ALA A 46 24.68 -0.61 9.84
N GLY A 47 25.37 0.48 9.51
CA GLY A 47 26.15 1.27 10.47
C GLY A 47 25.31 2.17 11.39
N LEU A 48 24.01 2.33 11.14
CA LEU A 48 23.14 3.22 11.91
C LEU A 48 22.58 2.58 13.18
N VAL A 49 22.64 1.25 13.29
CA VAL A 49 22.09 0.49 14.42
C VAL A 49 23.15 -0.46 14.96
N SER A 50 23.51 -0.29 16.22
CA SER A 50 24.45 -1.21 16.88
C SER A 50 23.87 -2.63 17.00
N PRO A 51 24.68 -3.68 16.79
CA PRO A 51 24.26 -5.06 17.09
C PRO A 51 23.80 -5.27 18.54
N ASP A 52 24.29 -4.46 19.47
CA ASP A 52 23.97 -4.53 20.90
C ASP A 52 22.90 -3.50 21.33
N TYR A 53 22.15 -2.93 20.36
CA TYR A 53 21.16 -1.91 20.64
C TYR A 53 20.18 -2.34 21.73
N LYS A 54 20.03 -1.52 22.78
CA LYS A 54 19.26 -1.87 23.97
C LYS A 54 17.78 -2.09 23.64
N VAL A 55 17.27 -3.26 24.02
CA VAL A 55 15.86 -3.64 23.92
C VAL A 55 15.38 -4.07 25.29
N ASN A 56 14.27 -3.50 25.74
CA ASN A 56 13.65 -3.82 27.02
C ASN A 56 12.51 -4.81 26.80
N ILE A 57 12.42 -5.84 27.65
CA ILE A 57 11.25 -6.69 27.75
C ILE A 57 10.45 -6.20 28.95
N ASP A 58 9.31 -5.60 28.67
CA ASP A 58 8.46 -4.90 29.64
C ASP A 58 7.54 -5.89 30.38
N LYS A 59 7.10 -6.95 29.70
CA LYS A 59 6.12 -7.91 30.25
C LYS A 59 6.23 -9.28 29.56
N LYS A 60 6.08 -10.35 30.35
CA LYS A 60 5.84 -11.72 29.87
C LYS A 60 4.39 -12.11 30.18
N ILE A 61 3.71 -12.71 29.21
CA ILE A 61 2.33 -13.22 29.34
C ILE A 61 2.32 -14.66 28.86
N GLU A 62 1.76 -15.56 29.66
CA GLU A 62 1.62 -16.97 29.30
C GLU A 62 0.17 -17.25 28.93
N TYR A 63 -0.05 -17.69 27.69
CA TYR A 63 -1.32 -18.22 27.19
C TYR A 63 -1.23 -19.75 27.15
N LYS A 64 -2.36 -20.42 26.94
CA LYS A 64 -2.41 -21.90 26.87
C LYS A 64 -1.56 -22.46 25.72
N GLU A 65 -1.50 -21.75 24.61
CA GLU A 65 -0.86 -22.18 23.36
C GLU A 65 0.49 -21.48 23.08
N CYS A 66 0.76 -20.35 23.74
CA CYS A 66 1.94 -19.53 23.44
C CYS A 66 2.42 -18.69 24.62
N THR A 67 3.66 -18.21 24.52
CA THR A 67 4.18 -17.15 25.37
C THR A 67 4.25 -15.86 24.56
N VAL A 68 3.77 -14.76 25.14
CA VAL A 68 3.87 -13.43 24.56
C VAL A 68 4.80 -12.55 25.39
N LEU A 69 5.85 -12.02 24.78
CA LEU A 69 6.66 -10.96 25.36
C LEU A 69 6.19 -9.61 24.81
N ARG A 70 6.12 -8.60 25.66
CA ARG A 70 6.00 -7.20 25.25
C ARG A 70 7.31 -6.52 25.51
N GLY A 71 7.76 -5.73 24.56
CA GLY A 71 8.99 -4.98 24.72
C GLY A 71 8.94 -3.61 24.08
N SER A 72 9.99 -2.85 24.37
CA SER A 72 10.15 -1.49 23.90
C SER A 72 11.62 -1.13 23.72
N PHE A 73 11.87 -0.16 22.85
CA PHE A 73 13.17 0.49 22.70
C PHE A 73 12.99 1.89 22.10
N VAL A 74 13.94 2.78 22.30
CA VAL A 74 13.94 4.10 21.64
C VAL A 74 14.30 3.90 20.18
N THR A 75 13.52 4.45 19.25
CA THR A 75 13.77 4.30 17.82
C THR A 75 15.15 4.88 17.46
N PRO A 76 16.02 4.16 16.72
CA PRO A 76 17.33 4.68 16.32
C PRO A 76 17.23 5.92 15.43
N ALA A 77 16.06 6.17 14.83
CA ALA A 77 15.80 7.39 14.08
C ALA A 77 15.99 8.66 14.94
N MET A 78 15.91 8.58 16.27
CA MET A 78 16.20 9.71 17.16
C MET A 78 17.64 10.22 17.06
N ASN A 79 18.59 9.40 16.62
CA ASN A 79 19.99 9.81 16.47
C ASN A 79 20.19 10.80 15.31
N ILE A 80 19.25 10.87 14.36
CA ILE A 80 19.38 11.64 13.12
C ILE A 80 18.18 12.58 12.91
N LEU A 81 16.99 12.13 13.30
CA LEU A 81 15.69 12.78 13.06
C LEU A 81 14.99 13.19 14.37
N SER A 82 15.73 13.45 15.44
CA SER A 82 15.16 13.84 16.75
C SER A 82 14.15 14.98 16.69
N GLU A 83 14.37 15.95 15.80
CA GLU A 83 13.48 17.11 15.60
C GLU A 83 12.21 16.78 14.80
N VAL A 84 12.18 15.67 14.06
CA VAL A 84 11.11 15.32 13.12
C VAL A 84 10.22 14.20 13.67
N VAL A 85 10.79 13.27 14.45
CA VAL A 85 10.03 12.16 15.05
C VAL A 85 9.16 12.70 16.20
N PRO A 86 7.81 12.60 16.10
CA PRO A 86 6.93 13.07 17.17
C PRO A 86 7.23 12.36 18.49
N THR A 87 7.17 13.09 19.61
CA THR A 87 7.49 12.56 20.96
C THR A 87 6.76 11.25 21.27
N VAL A 88 5.47 11.17 20.94
CA VAL A 88 4.64 9.96 21.15
C VAL A 88 5.10 8.76 20.31
N SER A 89 5.88 8.97 19.25
CA SER A 89 6.41 7.94 18.35
C SER A 89 7.87 7.59 18.60
N GLN A 90 8.56 8.22 19.57
CA GLN A 90 10.00 8.00 19.82
C GLN A 90 10.30 6.63 20.43
N THR A 91 9.34 6.01 21.10
CA THR A 91 9.48 4.66 21.68
C THR A 91 8.79 3.64 20.77
N ALA A 92 9.58 2.75 20.18
CA ALA A 92 9.07 1.58 19.48
C ALA A 92 8.48 0.57 20.47
N ARG A 93 7.38 -0.07 20.08
CA ARG A 93 6.64 -1.06 20.88
C ARG A 93 6.41 -2.31 20.05
N PHE A 94 6.65 -3.47 20.64
CA PHE A 94 6.46 -4.75 19.96
C PHE A 94 5.92 -5.86 20.87
N GLU A 95 5.29 -6.86 20.26
CA GLU A 95 4.96 -8.15 20.88
C GLU A 95 5.76 -9.27 20.20
N ILE A 96 6.28 -10.24 20.96
CA ILE A 96 6.85 -11.48 20.43
C ILE A 96 5.93 -12.62 20.82
N VAL A 97 5.44 -13.38 19.85
CA VAL A 97 4.53 -14.52 20.03
C VAL A 97 5.33 -15.78 19.73
N MET A 98 5.58 -16.58 20.77
CA MET A 98 6.47 -17.74 20.73
C MET A 98 5.71 -19.01 21.11
N PRO A 99 6.07 -20.18 20.55
CA PRO A 99 5.52 -21.45 21.00
C PRO A 99 5.95 -21.74 22.44
N GLN A 100 5.08 -22.36 23.25
CA GLN A 100 5.41 -22.70 24.65
C GLN A 100 6.56 -23.71 24.77
N LYS A 101 6.64 -24.63 23.82
CA LYS A 101 7.72 -25.59 23.70
C LYS A 101 8.43 -25.31 22.39
N GLU A 102 9.76 -25.29 22.42
CA GLU A 102 10.52 -25.28 21.19
C GLU A 102 10.18 -26.55 20.41
N LEU A 103 9.57 -26.37 19.23
CA LEU A 103 9.28 -27.47 18.31
C LEU A 103 10.60 -27.86 17.67
N HIS A 104 11.44 -28.57 18.41
CA HIS A 104 12.65 -29.14 17.87
C HIS A 104 12.25 -30.33 17.01
N ASP A 105 12.45 -30.21 15.70
CA ASP A 105 12.40 -31.35 14.77
C ASP A 105 13.65 -32.23 14.91
N GLY A 106 14.12 -32.46 16.13
CA GLY A 106 15.18 -33.42 16.48
C GLY A 106 16.56 -33.22 15.84
N ASN A 107 16.75 -32.35 14.84
CA ASN A 107 17.99 -32.35 14.03
C ASN A 107 18.49 -30.97 13.55
N SER A 108 17.67 -29.91 13.52
CA SER A 108 18.12 -28.64 12.90
C SER A 108 18.59 -27.57 13.89
N GLY A 109 18.12 -27.58 15.14
CA GLY A 109 18.45 -26.55 16.14
C GLY A 109 18.00 -25.12 15.77
N VAL A 110 17.21 -24.96 14.70
CA VAL A 110 16.79 -23.64 14.20
C VAL A 110 15.62 -23.08 15.01
N ARG A 111 15.61 -21.76 15.18
CA ARG A 111 14.58 -21.02 15.91
C ARG A 111 14.06 -19.89 15.00
N PRO A 112 13.22 -20.21 14.00
CA PRO A 112 12.84 -19.24 12.99
C PRO A 112 11.99 -18.11 13.58
N ALA A 113 12.24 -16.88 13.14
CA ALA A 113 11.49 -15.71 13.59
C ALA A 113 11.14 -14.76 12.44
N CYS A 114 9.88 -14.34 12.37
CA CYS A 114 9.36 -13.42 11.36
C CYS A 114 8.89 -12.12 12.00
N ILE A 115 9.37 -10.98 11.50
CA ILE A 115 8.89 -9.65 11.89
C ILE A 115 7.69 -9.28 11.01
N HIS A 116 6.56 -8.96 11.62
CA HIS A 116 5.33 -8.54 10.96
C HIS A 116 5.19 -7.02 11.06
N MET A 117 5.21 -6.35 9.91
CA MET A 117 4.95 -4.93 9.77
C MET A 117 3.45 -4.65 9.63
N ALA A 118 2.95 -3.63 10.32
CA ALA A 118 1.53 -3.32 10.35
C ALA A 118 1.07 -2.64 9.04
N GLY A 119 -0.07 -3.08 8.51
CA GLY A 119 -0.73 -2.46 7.36
C GLY A 119 -1.58 -1.25 7.75
N THR A 120 -2.10 -0.49 6.79
CA THR A 120 -2.88 0.71 7.08
C THR A 120 -4.09 0.43 7.97
N GLY A 121 -4.19 1.14 9.10
CA GLY A 121 -5.28 0.98 10.08
C GLY A 121 -5.12 -0.20 11.03
N ASP A 122 -4.01 -0.94 10.98
CA ASP A 122 -3.68 -2.00 11.94
C ASP A 122 -3.06 -1.40 13.22
N HIS A 123 -3.92 -0.89 14.09
CA HIS A 123 -3.53 -0.34 15.39
C HIS A 123 -3.35 -1.47 16.42
N GLY A 124 -2.25 -1.45 17.18
CA GLY A 124 -1.93 -2.48 18.17
C GLY A 124 -1.44 -3.80 17.57
N PHE A 125 -1.62 -4.87 18.34
CA PHE A 125 -1.07 -6.20 18.03
C PHE A 125 -2.12 -7.28 17.82
N HIS A 126 -3.33 -7.10 18.38
CA HIS A 126 -4.31 -8.18 18.55
C HIS A 126 -4.64 -8.88 17.23
N ARG A 127 -5.02 -8.11 16.19
CA ARG A 127 -5.40 -8.70 14.90
C ARG A 127 -4.25 -9.50 14.28
N ARG A 128 -3.04 -8.93 14.22
CA ARG A 128 -1.86 -9.65 13.69
C ARG A 128 -1.53 -10.86 14.55
N ARG A 129 -1.61 -10.77 15.87
CA ARG A 129 -1.36 -11.89 16.77
C ARG A 129 -2.31 -13.05 16.50
N GLU A 130 -3.62 -12.81 16.47
CA GLU A 130 -4.58 -13.90 16.31
C GLU A 130 -4.62 -14.46 14.89
N LEU A 131 -4.50 -13.61 13.86
CA LEU A 131 -4.71 -14.05 12.47
C LEU A 131 -3.42 -14.42 11.71
N LEU A 132 -2.28 -13.89 12.13
CA LEU A 132 -0.99 -14.15 11.47
C LEU A 132 0.00 -14.84 12.41
N GLY A 133 0.12 -14.37 13.66
CA GLY A 133 1.14 -14.87 14.58
C GLY A 133 0.85 -16.28 15.12
N LYS A 134 -0.32 -16.47 15.75
CA LYS A 134 -0.69 -17.77 16.34
C LYS A 134 -0.72 -18.93 15.35
N PRO A 135 -1.24 -18.76 14.10
CA PRO A 135 -1.22 -19.84 13.12
C PRO A 135 0.19 -20.33 12.74
N LEU A 136 1.23 -19.50 12.93
CA LEU A 136 2.62 -19.86 12.62
C LEU A 136 3.30 -20.68 13.72
N LEU A 137 2.69 -20.76 14.91
CA LEU A 137 3.22 -21.51 16.05
C LEU A 137 3.33 -23.01 15.76
N GLU A 138 2.39 -23.56 15.00
CA GLU A 138 2.40 -24.99 14.60
C GLU A 138 3.59 -25.32 13.69
N SER A 139 4.16 -24.33 13.01
CA SER A 139 5.36 -24.46 12.18
C SER A 139 6.64 -24.04 12.92
N GLY A 140 6.57 -23.79 14.22
CA GLY A 140 7.72 -23.36 15.03
C GLY A 140 8.22 -21.95 14.75
N ILE A 141 7.49 -21.14 13.98
CA ILE A 141 7.91 -19.79 13.59
C ILE A 141 7.43 -18.79 14.65
N THR A 142 8.40 -18.15 15.30
CA THR A 142 8.15 -17.04 16.23
C THR A 142 7.72 -15.78 15.47
N SER A 143 6.67 -15.11 15.93
CA SER A 143 6.18 -13.89 15.28
C SER A 143 6.50 -12.64 16.11
N VAL A 144 7.19 -11.68 15.53
CA VAL A 144 7.49 -10.38 16.15
C VAL A 144 6.61 -9.30 15.54
N LEU A 145 5.71 -8.74 16.32
CA LEU A 145 4.69 -7.78 15.88
C LEU A 145 5.14 -6.37 16.27
N LEU A 146 5.62 -5.58 15.31
CA LEU A 146 6.02 -4.18 15.53
C LEU A 146 4.80 -3.25 15.38
N GLU A 147 4.57 -2.33 16.31
CA GLU A 147 3.55 -1.28 16.15
C GLU A 147 4.17 -0.07 15.44
N ASN A 148 3.57 0.35 14.32
CA ASN A 148 4.12 1.45 13.53
C ASN A 148 4.12 2.78 14.30
N PRO A 149 5.08 3.68 14.02
CA PRO A 149 4.93 5.10 14.36
C PRO A 149 3.59 5.62 13.87
N PHE A 150 3.01 6.61 14.55
CA PHE A 150 1.68 7.16 14.27
C PHE A 150 0.49 6.21 14.50
N TYR A 151 0.69 4.95 14.90
CA TYR A 151 -0.40 3.97 15.13
C TYR A 151 -0.53 3.62 16.61
N GLY A 152 -1.66 2.98 16.97
CA GLY A 152 -2.08 2.67 18.34
C GLY A 152 -1.53 3.60 19.42
N SER A 153 -0.62 3.09 20.26
CA SER A 153 -0.03 3.84 21.38
C SER A 153 0.96 4.93 20.97
N ARG A 154 1.41 4.91 19.72
CA ARG A 154 2.38 5.82 19.11
C ARG A 154 1.72 6.93 18.26
N LYS A 155 0.39 7.03 18.28
CA LYS A 155 -0.39 7.96 17.43
C LYS A 155 -0.50 9.37 18.02
N PRO A 156 -0.21 10.45 17.25
CA PRO A 156 -0.52 11.82 17.65
C PRO A 156 -2.01 12.02 17.99
N LYS A 157 -2.29 12.89 18.98
CA LYS A 157 -3.64 13.08 19.53
C LYS A 157 -4.63 13.62 18.48
N ASP A 158 -4.15 14.51 17.63
CA ASP A 158 -4.90 15.17 16.57
C ASP A 158 -5.02 14.35 15.27
N GLN A 159 -4.32 13.22 15.18
CA GLN A 159 -4.43 12.32 14.04
C GLN A 159 -5.70 11.47 14.12
N TRP A 160 -6.54 11.56 13.09
CA TRP A 160 -7.71 10.70 12.95
C TRP A 160 -7.33 9.34 12.37
N ARG A 161 -7.53 8.27 13.15
CA ARG A 161 -7.22 6.89 12.77
C ARG A 161 -5.78 6.78 12.21
N SER A 162 -5.61 6.19 11.04
CA SER A 162 -4.34 6.02 10.33
C SER A 162 -4.06 7.15 9.31
N GLY A 163 -4.89 8.18 9.26
CA GLY A 163 -4.76 9.32 8.33
C GLY A 163 -3.65 10.26 8.76
N LEU A 164 -2.43 10.02 8.26
CA LEU A 164 -1.27 10.88 8.49
C LEU A 164 -1.57 12.34 8.13
N LEU A 165 -1.06 13.29 8.89
CA LEU A 165 -1.44 14.70 8.76
C LEU A 165 -0.65 15.41 7.66
N HIS A 166 0.62 15.02 7.48
CA HIS A 166 1.52 15.55 6.47
C HIS A 166 2.14 14.44 5.62
N VAL A 167 2.55 14.77 4.39
CA VAL A 167 3.31 13.83 3.54
C VAL A 167 4.61 13.40 4.23
N ASN A 168 5.32 14.32 4.87
CA ASN A 168 6.53 14.04 5.66
C ASN A 168 6.31 12.93 6.71
N ASP A 169 5.13 12.86 7.34
CA ASP A 169 4.84 11.86 8.38
C ASP A 169 5.01 10.42 7.85
N LEU A 170 4.73 10.20 6.55
CA LEU A 170 4.93 8.89 5.93
C LEU A 170 6.42 8.53 5.86
N PHE A 171 7.29 9.51 5.58
CA PHE A 171 8.74 9.27 5.46
C PHE A 171 9.38 9.09 6.84
N VAL A 172 8.87 9.82 7.84
CA VAL A 172 9.23 9.60 9.25
C VAL A 172 8.87 8.17 9.64
N MET A 173 7.62 7.74 9.37
CA MET A 173 7.19 6.37 9.65
C MET A 173 8.09 5.33 8.96
N GLY A 174 8.37 5.51 7.67
CA GLY A 174 9.23 4.60 6.91
C GLY A 174 10.66 4.52 7.45
N SER A 175 11.27 5.67 7.75
CA SER A 175 12.63 5.76 8.29
C SER A 175 12.75 5.06 9.65
N CYS A 176 11.79 5.31 10.54
CA CYS A 176 11.70 4.62 11.83
C CYS A 176 11.57 3.12 11.65
N LEU A 177 10.63 2.65 10.80
CA LEU A 177 10.37 1.22 10.62
C LEU A 177 11.55 0.44 10.01
N ILE A 178 12.29 1.05 9.08
CA ILE A 178 13.50 0.44 8.51
C ILE A 178 14.55 0.22 9.63
N LEU A 179 14.80 1.23 10.46
CA LEU A 179 15.77 1.14 11.55
C LEU A 179 15.29 0.27 12.72
N GLU A 180 14.01 0.33 13.06
CA GLU A 180 13.39 -0.49 14.12
C GLU A 180 13.42 -1.98 13.75
N ALA A 181 13.29 -2.31 12.46
CA ALA A 181 13.49 -3.67 11.98
C ALA A 181 14.93 -4.16 12.23
N GLN A 182 15.94 -3.33 11.98
CA GLN A 182 17.35 -3.67 12.22
C GLN A 182 17.61 -3.98 13.70
N VAL A 183 17.03 -3.17 14.61
CA VAL A 183 17.11 -3.43 16.07
C VAL A 183 16.55 -4.80 16.41
N LEU A 184 15.36 -5.12 15.90
CA LEU A 184 14.70 -6.40 16.16
C LEU A 184 15.44 -7.58 15.53
N LEU A 185 15.99 -7.44 14.32
CA LEU A 185 16.80 -8.47 13.67
C LEU A 185 18.08 -8.76 14.45
N HIS A 186 18.79 -7.72 14.90
CA HIS A 186 19.94 -7.89 15.79
C HIS A 186 19.54 -8.55 17.12
N TRP A 187 18.41 -8.14 17.72
CA TRP A 187 17.93 -8.71 18.98
C TRP A 187 17.57 -10.18 18.82
N LEU A 188 16.87 -10.55 17.75
CA LEU A 188 16.54 -11.93 17.44
C LEU A 188 17.83 -12.75 17.24
N LYS A 189 18.76 -12.28 16.41
CA LYS A 189 20.01 -13.00 16.13
C LYS A 189 20.83 -13.26 17.39
N ARG A 190 21.05 -12.24 18.25
CA ARG A 190 21.84 -12.41 19.48
C ARG A 190 21.14 -13.24 20.56
N ASN A 191 19.82 -13.40 20.46
CA ASN A 191 19.04 -14.31 21.31
C ASN A 191 18.86 -15.70 20.69
N GLY A 192 19.65 -16.04 19.66
CA GLY A 192 19.70 -17.39 19.07
C GLY A 192 18.55 -17.70 18.13
N TYR A 193 17.84 -16.71 17.60
CA TYR A 193 16.85 -16.92 16.55
C TYR A 193 17.50 -16.93 15.17
N GLY A 194 17.02 -17.82 14.31
CA GLY A 194 17.51 -18.00 12.95
C GLY A 194 16.91 -19.25 12.30
N PRO A 195 16.55 -19.22 11.00
CA PRO A 195 16.60 -18.06 10.09
C PRO A 195 15.61 -16.95 10.46
N LEU A 196 15.87 -15.74 9.95
CA LEU A 196 15.04 -14.56 10.19
C LEU A 196 14.25 -14.18 8.93
N GLY A 197 13.14 -13.46 9.12
CA GLY A 197 12.35 -12.97 8.01
C GLY A 197 11.51 -11.74 8.34
N LEU A 198 11.00 -11.10 7.29
CA LEU A 198 10.06 -9.99 7.39
C LEU A 198 8.83 -10.24 6.51
N THR A 199 7.68 -9.86 7.05
CA THR A 199 6.40 -9.89 6.36
C THR A 199 5.56 -8.67 6.73
N GLY A 200 4.48 -8.46 5.99
CA GLY A 200 3.49 -7.45 6.29
C GLY A 200 2.44 -7.44 5.20
N ILE A 201 1.31 -6.78 5.49
CA ILE A 201 0.19 -6.67 4.56
C ILE A 201 0.04 -5.22 4.11
N SER A 202 -0.18 -5.00 2.82
CA SER A 202 -0.39 -3.68 2.23
C SER A 202 0.81 -2.76 2.49
N MET A 203 0.59 -1.58 3.08
CA MET A 203 1.67 -0.70 3.57
C MET A 203 2.72 -1.45 4.39
N GLY A 204 2.30 -2.41 5.23
CA GLY A 204 3.23 -3.24 6.01
C GLY A 204 4.09 -4.15 5.14
N GLY A 205 3.53 -4.71 4.06
CA GLY A 205 4.30 -5.54 3.11
C GLY A 205 5.35 -4.73 2.36
N HIS A 206 4.99 -3.50 1.99
CA HIS A 206 5.94 -2.57 1.38
C HIS A 206 7.05 -2.17 2.38
N MET A 207 6.70 -1.90 3.65
CA MET A 207 7.70 -1.62 4.68
C MET A 207 8.60 -2.82 5.00
N ALA A 208 8.06 -4.03 4.99
CA ALA A 208 8.86 -5.25 5.13
C ALA A 208 9.89 -5.38 3.98
N SER A 209 9.49 -4.99 2.77
CA SER A 209 10.39 -4.96 1.61
C SER A 209 11.52 -3.96 1.80
N LEU A 210 11.21 -2.70 2.15
CA LEU A 210 12.21 -1.65 2.38
C LEU A 210 13.15 -2.01 3.54
N ALA A 211 12.63 -2.53 4.64
CA ALA A 211 13.44 -2.94 5.79
C ALA A 211 14.40 -4.10 5.42
N ALA A 212 13.94 -5.08 4.65
CA ALA A 212 14.74 -6.24 4.27
C ALA A 212 15.93 -5.88 3.36
N THR A 213 15.80 -4.87 2.50
CA THR A 213 16.91 -4.40 1.63
C THR A 213 18.15 -3.93 2.39
N ASN A 214 17.95 -3.53 3.65
CA ASN A 214 18.96 -2.93 4.50
C ASN A 214 19.63 -3.91 5.47
N TRP A 215 19.21 -5.18 5.53
CA TRP A 215 19.86 -6.19 6.36
C TRP A 215 21.01 -6.89 5.61
N PRO A 216 22.19 -7.11 6.24
CA PRO A 216 23.38 -7.67 5.58
C PRO A 216 23.34 -9.17 5.29
N GLU A 217 22.34 -9.92 5.78
CA GLU A 217 22.27 -11.38 5.61
C GLU A 217 20.99 -11.81 4.87
N PRO A 218 20.94 -13.06 4.35
CA PRO A 218 19.72 -13.60 3.75
C PRO A 218 18.53 -13.57 4.72
N LEU A 219 17.36 -13.18 4.20
CA LEU A 219 16.10 -13.14 4.94
C LEU A 219 14.99 -13.81 4.14
N ALA A 220 14.05 -14.45 4.85
CA ALA A 220 12.76 -14.79 4.27
C ALA A 220 11.92 -13.51 4.14
N VAL A 221 11.58 -13.08 2.92
CA VAL A 221 10.87 -11.79 2.69
C VAL A 221 9.51 -12.06 2.06
N ILE A 222 8.42 -11.78 2.78
CA ILE A 222 7.06 -12.15 2.37
C ILE A 222 6.14 -10.92 2.36
N PRO A 223 6.31 -10.01 1.39
CA PRO A 223 5.46 -8.83 1.29
C PRO A 223 4.11 -9.23 0.69
N CYS A 224 3.04 -9.00 1.45
CA CYS A 224 1.69 -9.29 1.02
C CYS A 224 0.99 -8.00 0.60
N MET A 225 0.23 -8.05 -0.50
CA MET A 225 -0.60 -6.97 -1.01
C MET A 225 0.19 -5.68 -1.25
N SER A 226 1.42 -5.78 -1.72
CA SER A 226 2.29 -4.63 -2.00
C SER A 226 3.14 -4.88 -3.24
N TRP A 227 3.77 -3.81 -3.74
CA TRP A 227 4.55 -3.82 -4.96
C TRP A 227 5.78 -2.91 -4.83
N THR A 228 6.37 -2.54 -5.98
CA THR A 228 7.63 -1.81 -6.09
C THR A 228 7.62 -0.39 -5.54
N SER A 229 6.50 0.35 -5.58
CA SER A 229 6.43 1.74 -5.09
C SER A 229 5.05 2.10 -4.53
N ALA A 230 5.03 3.05 -3.59
CA ALA A 230 3.82 3.66 -3.06
C ALA A 230 3.33 4.87 -3.88
N SER A 231 4.12 5.40 -4.81
CA SER A 231 3.76 6.62 -5.58
C SER A 231 2.40 6.49 -6.26
N VAL A 232 2.19 5.40 -6.99
CA VAL A 232 0.93 5.16 -7.69
C VAL A 232 -0.26 4.99 -6.75
N VAL A 233 -0.05 4.50 -5.53
CA VAL A 233 -1.13 4.36 -4.54
C VAL A 233 -1.71 5.74 -4.21
N TRP A 234 -0.84 6.74 -4.10
CA TRP A 234 -1.20 8.11 -3.78
C TRP A 234 -1.62 8.93 -4.99
N THR A 235 -1.09 8.67 -6.19
CA THR A 235 -1.37 9.52 -7.36
C THR A 235 -2.42 8.97 -8.32
N GLU A 236 -2.65 7.66 -8.35
CA GLU A 236 -3.54 7.01 -9.31
C GLU A 236 -4.51 6.00 -8.68
N GLY A 237 -4.05 5.29 -7.67
CA GLY A 237 -4.78 4.28 -6.93
C GLY A 237 -5.95 4.85 -6.15
N VAL A 238 -6.74 3.98 -5.51
CA VAL A 238 -7.95 4.41 -4.80
C VAL A 238 -7.69 5.46 -3.71
N LEU A 239 -6.49 5.45 -3.08
CA LEU A 239 -6.13 6.41 -2.03
C LEU A 239 -5.82 7.81 -2.54
N SER A 240 -5.65 8.02 -3.85
CA SER A 240 -5.54 9.37 -4.44
C SER A 240 -6.76 10.25 -4.12
N ARG A 241 -7.93 9.64 -3.89
CA ARG A 241 -9.17 10.35 -3.48
C ARG A 241 -9.24 10.67 -1.99
N ALA A 242 -8.33 10.11 -1.21
CA ALA A 242 -8.18 10.41 0.21
C ALA A 242 -7.35 11.69 0.45
N ILE A 243 -6.65 12.17 -0.57
CA ILE A 243 -5.77 13.35 -0.50
C ILE A 243 -6.57 14.62 -0.81
N PRO A 244 -6.50 15.65 0.04
CA PRO A 244 -7.04 16.97 -0.27
C PRO A 244 -6.05 17.72 -1.17
N TRP A 245 -6.01 17.35 -2.46
CA TRP A 245 -5.06 17.89 -3.45
C TRP A 245 -4.95 19.41 -3.45
N ARG A 246 -6.08 20.11 -3.26
CA ARG A 246 -6.08 21.57 -3.19
C ARG A 246 -5.17 22.14 -2.09
N VAL A 247 -5.06 21.46 -0.94
CA VAL A 247 -4.16 21.88 0.15
C VAL A 247 -2.70 21.75 -0.31
N LEU A 248 -2.37 20.63 -0.94
CA LEU A 248 -1.02 20.34 -1.43
C LEU A 248 -0.63 21.30 -2.57
N GLU A 249 -1.53 21.56 -3.51
CA GLU A 249 -1.35 22.50 -4.62
C GLU A 249 -1.08 23.92 -4.13
N LEU A 250 -1.85 24.39 -3.14
CA LEU A 250 -1.68 25.73 -2.58
C LEU A 250 -0.36 25.86 -1.84
N GLN A 251 0.06 24.83 -1.08
CA GLN A 251 1.35 24.85 -0.40
C GLN A 251 2.53 24.75 -1.37
N TYR A 252 2.41 23.91 -2.41
CA TYR A 252 3.42 23.78 -3.46
C TYR A 252 3.63 25.12 -4.18
N ALA A 253 2.54 25.77 -4.61
CA ALA A 253 2.61 27.06 -5.30
C ALA A 253 3.09 28.23 -4.43
N LYS A 254 2.78 28.22 -3.12
CA LYS A 254 3.18 29.30 -2.20
C LYS A 254 4.63 29.20 -1.73
N ASN A 255 5.21 28.01 -1.77
CA ASN A 255 6.55 27.78 -1.23
C ASN A 255 7.52 27.30 -2.33
N PRO A 256 8.31 28.20 -2.92
CA PRO A 256 9.19 27.87 -4.03
C PRO A 256 10.31 26.88 -3.65
N VAL A 257 10.55 26.61 -2.36
CA VAL A 257 11.54 25.63 -1.90
C VAL A 257 11.21 24.22 -2.41
N PHE A 258 9.92 23.86 -2.52
CA PHE A 258 9.53 22.54 -3.05
C PHE A 258 10.01 22.34 -4.49
N GLU A 259 9.78 23.33 -5.35
CA GLU A 259 10.19 23.27 -6.75
C GLU A 259 11.68 23.54 -6.95
N ARG A 260 12.23 24.60 -6.34
CA ARG A 260 13.58 25.09 -6.68
C ARG A 260 14.70 24.31 -5.99
N GLU A 261 14.40 23.66 -4.87
CA GLU A 261 15.40 23.00 -4.04
C GLU A 261 15.10 21.52 -3.87
N ILE A 262 13.88 21.16 -3.43
CA ILE A 262 13.56 19.76 -3.12
C ILE A 262 13.48 18.91 -4.39
N MET A 263 12.94 19.41 -5.50
CA MET A 263 12.95 18.65 -6.77
C MET A 263 14.35 18.27 -7.24
N LYS A 264 15.38 19.08 -6.94
CA LYS A 264 16.77 18.77 -7.30
C LYS A 264 17.37 17.64 -6.46
N LEU A 265 16.71 17.25 -5.37
CA LEU A 265 17.14 16.16 -4.49
C LEU A 265 16.48 14.82 -4.86
N ILE A 266 15.56 14.83 -5.84
CA ILE A 266 14.76 13.69 -6.27
C ILE A 266 15.31 13.18 -7.61
N ASN A 267 15.38 11.87 -7.79
CA ASN A 267 15.77 11.28 -9.07
C ASN A 267 14.75 11.64 -10.18
N GLU A 268 15.25 12.01 -11.36
CA GLU A 268 14.40 12.53 -12.46
C GLU A 268 13.44 11.48 -13.06
N VAL A 269 13.76 10.18 -12.92
CA VAL A 269 13.00 9.09 -13.54
C VAL A 269 12.08 8.44 -12.52
N ASP A 270 10.77 8.54 -12.76
CA ASP A 270 9.73 7.97 -11.89
C ASP A 270 9.36 6.52 -12.31
N SER A 271 8.92 5.72 -11.33
CA SER A 271 8.66 4.28 -11.47
C SER A 271 7.54 3.98 -12.44
N TYR A 272 6.61 4.93 -12.59
CA TYR A 272 5.49 4.84 -13.50
C TYR A 272 5.97 4.95 -14.95
N THR A 273 6.85 5.92 -15.21
CA THR A 273 7.48 6.13 -16.53
C THR A 273 8.29 4.91 -16.92
N LEU A 274 9.15 4.41 -16.03
CA LEU A 274 9.89 3.16 -16.24
C LEU A 274 8.95 1.98 -16.48
N GLY A 275 7.92 1.83 -15.65
CA GLY A 275 6.92 0.77 -15.79
C GLY A 275 6.25 0.76 -17.16
N ARG A 276 5.94 1.94 -17.73
CA ARG A 276 5.40 2.04 -19.08
C ARG A 276 6.42 1.75 -20.18
N GLU A 277 7.66 2.18 -20.01
CA GLU A 277 8.75 1.91 -20.97
C GLU A 277 9.06 0.41 -21.05
N PHE A 278 9.13 -0.28 -19.90
CA PHE A 278 9.37 -1.72 -19.83
C PHE A 278 8.16 -2.57 -20.27
N ALA A 279 6.94 -2.07 -20.12
CA ALA A 279 5.73 -2.78 -20.52
C ALA A 279 5.52 -2.83 -22.05
N GLY A 280 6.33 -2.12 -22.84
CA GLY A 280 6.11 -1.98 -24.27
C GLY A 280 4.88 -1.14 -24.58
N ASP A 281 4.83 -0.52 -25.76
CA ASP A 281 3.77 0.41 -26.19
C ASP A 281 2.43 -0.30 -26.53
N ASP A 282 2.11 -1.39 -25.84
CA ASP A 282 0.93 -2.24 -26.05
C ASP A 282 -0.31 -1.70 -25.32
N GLY A 283 -0.17 -0.55 -24.65
CA GLY A 283 -1.26 0.21 -24.03
C GLY A 283 -1.98 1.17 -24.98
N LYS A 284 -1.60 1.24 -26.26
CA LYS A 284 -2.36 1.99 -27.28
C LYS A 284 -3.63 1.21 -27.66
N LEU A 285 -4.68 1.40 -26.87
CA LEU A 285 -6.00 1.55 -27.47
C LEU A 285 -5.90 2.77 -28.40
N LYS A 286 -5.55 2.56 -29.67
CA LYS A 286 -5.89 3.47 -30.75
C LYS A 286 -7.42 3.57 -30.75
N VAL A 287 -7.95 4.50 -29.97
CA VAL A 287 -9.25 5.06 -30.29
C VAL A 287 -9.01 5.87 -31.56
N ASN A 288 -9.16 5.20 -32.71
CA ASN A 288 -9.43 5.93 -33.94
C ASN A 288 -10.74 6.66 -33.68
N LEU A 289 -10.64 7.95 -33.39
CA LEU A 289 -11.77 8.85 -33.40
C LEU A 289 -12.19 8.94 -34.87
N VAL A 290 -13.02 8.00 -35.32
CA VAL A 290 -13.73 8.14 -36.59
C VAL A 290 -14.80 9.19 -36.32
N VAL A 291 -14.48 10.43 -36.69
CA VAL A 291 -15.49 11.48 -36.83
C VAL A 291 -16.35 11.07 -38.02
N VAL A 292 -17.51 10.49 -37.75
CA VAL A 292 -18.56 10.32 -38.75
C VAL A 292 -19.35 11.64 -38.78
N PRO A 293 -19.38 12.38 -39.91
CA PRO A 293 -20.19 13.58 -40.03
C PRO A 293 -21.67 13.20 -39.90
N ALA A 294 -22.40 13.90 -39.04
CA ALA A 294 -23.85 13.79 -38.98
C ALA A 294 -24.46 14.44 -40.23
N THR A 295 -24.83 13.64 -41.22
CA THR A 295 -25.82 14.03 -42.23
C THR A 295 -27.19 13.54 -41.81
N LEU A 296 -28.11 14.48 -41.61
CA LEU A 296 -29.54 14.24 -41.44
C LEU A 296 -30.07 13.37 -42.60
N GLY A 297 -30.88 12.38 -42.25
CA GLY A 297 -31.67 11.59 -43.19
C GLY A 297 -32.94 11.10 -42.50
N ILE A 298 -34.01 11.84 -42.71
CA ILE A 298 -35.39 11.53 -42.35
C ILE A 298 -35.76 10.12 -42.87
N PHE A 299 -36.27 9.24 -42.01
CA PHE A 299 -37.26 8.24 -42.42
C PHE A 299 -38.27 8.03 -41.29
N CYS A 300 -39.46 8.60 -41.53
CA CYS A 300 -40.68 8.28 -40.83
C CYS A 300 -41.12 6.87 -41.25
N GLY A 301 -41.51 6.03 -40.28
CA GLY A 301 -41.99 4.67 -40.55
C GLY A 301 -42.78 4.13 -39.38
N ASP A 302 -44.10 4.26 -39.48
CA ASP A 302 -45.12 3.65 -38.61
C ASP A 302 -44.90 2.15 -38.40
N VAL A 303 -44.97 1.68 -37.15
CA VAL A 303 -45.46 0.33 -36.84
C VAL A 303 -46.33 0.38 -35.58
N LYS A 304 -47.64 0.43 -35.79
CA LYS A 304 -48.66 0.03 -34.81
C LYS A 304 -48.60 -1.48 -34.59
N SER A 305 -49.01 -1.86 -33.37
CA SER A 305 -49.54 -3.17 -32.95
C SER A 305 -48.54 -4.28 -32.59
N LYS A 306 -48.43 -4.54 -31.28
CA LYS A 306 -48.89 -5.77 -30.60
C LYS A 306 -48.31 -5.81 -29.18
N LEU A 307 -49.17 -5.58 -28.18
CA LEU A 307 -48.98 -6.15 -26.85
C LEU A 307 -49.37 -7.63 -26.93
N PRO A 308 -48.61 -8.52 -26.26
CA PRO A 308 -49.32 -9.30 -25.27
C PRO A 308 -48.57 -9.42 -23.94
N ASP A 309 -49.40 -9.30 -22.92
CA ASP A 309 -49.47 -10.07 -21.69
C ASP A 309 -48.52 -9.84 -20.51
N SER A 310 -49.19 -10.02 -19.38
CA SER A 310 -48.89 -9.65 -18.03
C SER A 310 -47.89 -10.61 -17.37
N ARG A 311 -46.86 -9.99 -16.79
CA ARG A 311 -46.23 -10.27 -15.47
C ARG A 311 -44.73 -10.01 -15.55
N TYR A 312 -44.30 -8.75 -15.45
CA TYR A 312 -42.90 -8.45 -15.14
C TYR A 312 -42.73 -7.21 -14.24
N ASN A 313 -42.49 -7.53 -12.97
CA ASN A 313 -41.77 -6.86 -11.90
C ASN A 313 -41.52 -5.33 -11.89
N LYS A 314 -41.91 -4.74 -10.76
CA LYS A 314 -41.89 -3.33 -10.33
C LYS A 314 -40.48 -2.74 -10.08
N TYR A 315 -39.52 -2.97 -10.96
CA TYR A 315 -38.11 -2.52 -10.79
C TYR A 315 -37.54 -1.62 -11.92
N ASN A 316 -38.34 -1.20 -12.91
CA ASN A 316 -37.84 -0.40 -14.05
C ASN A 316 -38.32 1.07 -14.11
N GLY A 317 -39.22 1.52 -13.22
CA GLY A 317 -39.68 2.93 -13.21
C GLY A 317 -38.57 3.93 -12.86
N TYR A 318 -37.67 3.56 -11.95
CA TYR A 318 -36.57 4.44 -11.53
C TYR A 318 -35.47 4.60 -12.57
N ARG A 319 -35.24 3.61 -13.45
CA ARG A 319 -34.21 3.72 -14.50
C ARG A 319 -34.69 4.54 -15.68
N ALA A 320 -35.96 4.42 -16.06
CA ALA A 320 -36.57 5.25 -17.11
C ALA A 320 -36.64 6.72 -16.68
N LEU A 321 -37.01 7.00 -15.42
CA LEU A 321 -37.02 8.37 -14.89
C LEU A 321 -35.63 9.00 -14.80
N VAL A 322 -34.59 8.22 -14.42
CA VAL A 322 -33.21 8.71 -14.40
C VAL A 322 -32.67 8.95 -15.81
N ILE A 323 -33.00 8.10 -16.79
CA ILE A 323 -32.60 8.31 -18.18
C ILE A 323 -33.31 9.53 -18.78
N CYS A 324 -34.62 9.69 -18.56
CA CYS A 324 -35.35 10.89 -18.98
C CYS A 324 -34.83 12.16 -18.29
N TRP A 325 -34.45 12.08 -17.00
CA TRP A 325 -33.84 13.20 -16.29
C TRP A 325 -32.45 13.53 -16.83
N VAL A 326 -31.61 12.54 -17.11
CA VAL A 326 -30.28 12.74 -17.72
C VAL A 326 -30.40 13.32 -19.13
N ILE A 327 -31.33 12.83 -19.95
CA ILE A 327 -31.62 13.37 -21.29
C ILE A 327 -32.16 14.80 -21.19
N TYR A 328 -33.04 15.09 -20.21
CA TYR A 328 -33.56 16.43 -19.97
C TYR A 328 -32.47 17.42 -19.50
N GLN A 329 -31.55 16.98 -18.64
CA GLN A 329 -30.37 17.76 -18.22
C GLN A 329 -29.37 17.96 -19.37
N LEU A 330 -29.22 16.97 -20.26
CA LEU A 330 -28.43 17.07 -21.49
C LEU A 330 -29.08 18.01 -22.53
N SER A 331 -30.41 18.03 -22.65
CA SER A 331 -31.12 18.98 -23.52
C SER A 331 -31.08 20.41 -22.99
N LEU A 332 -31.10 20.60 -21.66
CA LEU A 332 -30.93 21.92 -21.03
C LEU A 332 -29.50 22.47 -21.18
N THR A 333 -28.48 21.59 -21.17
CA THR A 333 -27.08 21.97 -21.42
C THR A 333 -26.76 22.20 -22.90
N LEU A 334 -27.48 21.54 -23.82
CA LEU A 334 -27.36 21.77 -25.26
C LEU A 334 -28.13 23.02 -25.71
N GLN A 335 -29.31 23.30 -25.16
CA GLN A 335 -30.06 24.55 -25.43
C GLN A 335 -29.34 25.79 -24.88
N SER A 336 -28.63 25.68 -23.76
CA SER A 336 -27.83 26.79 -23.23
C SER A 336 -26.57 27.07 -24.05
N HIS A 337 -25.99 26.07 -24.73
CA HIS A 337 -24.89 26.29 -25.66
C HIS A 337 -25.33 26.92 -26.99
N ASP A 338 -26.52 26.58 -27.50
CA ASP A 338 -27.03 27.14 -28.76
C ASP A 338 -27.44 28.62 -28.60
N ILE A 339 -28.08 28.96 -27.47
CA ILE A 339 -28.47 30.35 -27.13
C ILE A 339 -27.23 31.23 -26.89
N LEU A 340 -26.18 30.70 -26.24
CA LEU A 340 -24.93 31.44 -26.01
C LEU A 340 -24.16 31.71 -27.32
N SER A 341 -24.25 30.79 -28.30
CA SER A 341 -23.65 30.94 -29.63
C SER A 341 -24.40 31.93 -30.54
N GLN A 342 -25.72 32.07 -30.32
CA GLN A 342 -26.56 33.03 -31.03
C GLN A 342 -26.48 34.44 -30.43
N LEU A 343 -26.36 34.56 -29.10
CA LEU A 343 -26.16 35.84 -28.41
C LEU A 343 -24.77 36.44 -28.63
N THR A 344 -23.74 35.62 -28.91
CA THR A 344 -22.39 36.12 -29.22
C THR A 344 -22.24 36.66 -30.66
N ARG A 345 -23.22 36.44 -31.54
CA ARG A 345 -23.21 36.97 -32.92
C ARG A 345 -23.92 38.32 -33.06
N ALA A 346 -24.59 38.81 -32.02
CA ALA A 346 -25.30 40.07 -32.04
C ALA A 346 -24.78 41.02 -30.95
N GLY A 347 -23.82 41.87 -31.29
CA GLY A 347 -23.49 43.07 -30.51
C GLY A 347 -22.08 43.10 -29.92
N ASN A 348 -21.33 44.12 -30.32
CA ASN A 348 -20.05 44.51 -29.74
C ASN A 348 -20.12 44.66 -28.21
N LEU A 349 -19.42 43.77 -27.49
CA LEU A 349 -19.06 43.97 -26.08
C LEU A 349 -17.60 43.50 -25.86
N PRO A 350 -16.61 44.41 -25.86
CA PRO A 350 -15.19 44.09 -25.67
C PRO A 350 -14.85 43.49 -24.28
N VAL A 351 -15.80 43.53 -23.34
CA VAL A 351 -15.60 43.12 -21.94
C VAL A 351 -15.81 41.61 -21.74
N MET A 352 -16.67 40.97 -22.55
CA MET A 352 -17.02 39.55 -22.36
C MET A 352 -15.98 38.58 -22.93
N SER A 353 -15.21 39.00 -23.95
CA SER A 353 -14.09 38.22 -24.50
C SER A 353 -12.89 38.18 -23.55
N GLN A 354 -12.57 39.29 -22.89
CA GLN A 354 -11.51 39.34 -21.87
C GLN A 354 -11.84 38.48 -20.66
N GLU A 355 -13.09 38.51 -20.17
CA GLU A 355 -13.51 37.65 -19.06
C GLU A 355 -13.50 36.15 -19.40
N LEU A 356 -13.82 35.77 -20.64
CA LEU A 356 -13.73 34.39 -21.13
C LEU A 356 -12.27 33.95 -21.27
N ASP A 357 -11.41 34.80 -21.83
CA ASP A 357 -9.97 34.54 -21.96
C ASP A 357 -9.28 34.43 -20.59
N ASP A 358 -9.66 35.25 -19.61
CA ASP A 358 -9.10 35.22 -18.26
C ASP A 358 -9.60 34.00 -17.46
N LYS A 359 -10.86 33.57 -17.66
CA LYS A 359 -11.37 32.30 -17.13
C LYS A 359 -10.61 31.10 -17.72
N ASP A 360 -10.35 31.11 -19.02
CA ASP A 360 -9.61 30.05 -19.70
C ASP A 360 -8.14 30.01 -19.27
N LYS A 361 -7.47 31.16 -19.16
CA LYS A 361 -6.11 31.26 -18.61
C LYS A 361 -6.04 30.73 -17.18
N LYS A 362 -6.98 31.13 -16.32
CA LYS A 362 -7.07 30.66 -14.93
C LYS A 362 -7.29 29.15 -14.85
N SER A 363 -8.14 28.59 -15.72
CA SER A 363 -8.37 27.15 -15.81
C SER A 363 -7.12 26.39 -16.26
N ARG A 364 -6.39 26.92 -17.26
CA ARG A 364 -5.11 26.34 -17.73
C ARG A 364 -4.05 26.36 -16.64
N GLU A 365 -3.91 27.47 -15.92
CA GLU A 365 -2.93 27.60 -14.84
C GLU A 365 -3.25 26.66 -13.67
N GLU A 366 -4.54 26.50 -13.33
CA GLU A 366 -4.98 25.54 -12.32
C GLU A 366 -4.66 24.09 -12.73
N ARG A 367 -4.93 23.71 -13.98
CA ARG A 367 -4.57 22.39 -14.51
C ARG A 367 -3.06 22.16 -14.49
N ARG A 368 -2.26 23.16 -14.88
CA ARG A 368 -0.80 23.08 -14.85
C ARG A 368 -0.29 22.83 -13.43
N ARG A 369 -0.81 23.60 -12.46
CA ARG A 369 -0.45 23.47 -11.03
C ARG A 369 -0.82 22.11 -10.45
N GLN A 370 -1.98 21.58 -10.82
CA GLN A 370 -2.39 20.23 -10.46
C GLN A 370 -1.41 19.19 -10.99
N GLN A 371 -1.02 19.28 -12.27
CA GLN A 371 -0.06 18.38 -12.89
C GLN A 371 1.32 18.46 -12.23
N GLU A 372 1.83 19.66 -11.97
CA GLU A 372 3.11 19.89 -11.28
C GLU A 372 3.09 19.31 -9.85
N THR A 373 2.00 19.52 -9.11
CA THR A 373 1.84 19.01 -7.73
C THR A 373 1.78 17.49 -7.71
N VAL A 374 1.08 16.86 -8.65
CA VAL A 374 1.02 15.40 -8.79
C VAL A 374 2.38 14.84 -9.20
N LYS A 375 3.09 15.50 -10.13
CA LYS A 375 4.46 15.12 -10.53
C LYS A 375 5.41 15.22 -9.34
N PHE A 376 5.31 16.28 -8.54
CA PHE A 376 6.07 16.43 -7.31
C PHE A 376 5.76 15.29 -6.32
N MET A 377 4.48 14.97 -6.09
CA MET A 377 4.09 13.82 -5.25
C MET A 377 4.72 12.52 -5.73
N ARG A 378 4.69 12.24 -7.04
CA ARG A 378 5.28 11.02 -7.62
C ARG A 378 6.77 10.97 -7.37
N GLY A 379 7.49 12.03 -7.71
CA GLY A 379 8.94 12.10 -7.55
C GLY A 379 9.36 11.87 -6.11
N VAL A 380 8.75 12.60 -5.16
CA VAL A 380 9.09 12.45 -3.74
C VAL A 380 8.77 11.03 -3.24
N MET A 381 7.59 10.49 -3.59
CA MET A 381 7.21 9.14 -3.18
C MET A 381 8.11 8.07 -3.79
N ASP A 382 8.46 8.17 -5.07
CA ASP A 382 9.35 7.19 -5.71
C ASP A 382 10.76 7.24 -5.12
N GLN A 383 11.29 8.44 -4.85
CA GLN A 383 12.58 8.60 -4.20
C GLN A 383 12.67 7.81 -2.89
N VAL A 384 11.60 7.82 -2.09
CA VAL A 384 11.59 7.23 -0.75
C VAL A 384 10.95 5.85 -0.65
N THR A 385 10.25 5.39 -1.69
CA THR A 385 9.50 4.12 -1.65
C THR A 385 9.79 3.16 -2.80
N HIS A 386 10.29 3.62 -3.95
CA HIS A 386 10.56 2.70 -5.05
C HIS A 386 11.72 1.77 -4.69
N LEU A 387 11.47 0.46 -4.65
CA LEU A 387 12.46 -0.54 -4.24
C LEU A 387 13.73 -0.54 -5.11
N GLY A 388 13.65 -0.09 -6.36
CA GLY A 388 14.83 0.08 -7.23
C GLY A 388 15.78 1.21 -6.80
N ASN A 389 15.33 2.13 -5.93
CA ASN A 389 16.19 3.15 -5.31
C ASN A 389 16.90 2.62 -4.05
N PHE A 390 16.68 1.36 -3.68
CA PHE A 390 17.28 0.71 -2.52
C PHE A 390 18.24 -0.39 -2.98
N SER A 391 19.14 -0.82 -2.09
CA SER A 391 19.95 -2.02 -2.33
C SER A 391 19.04 -3.22 -2.62
N PRO A 392 19.40 -4.15 -3.52
CA PRO A 392 18.62 -5.37 -3.70
C PRO A 392 18.62 -6.20 -2.41
N LEU A 393 17.81 -7.24 -2.33
CA LEU A 393 17.95 -8.23 -1.24
C LEU A 393 19.31 -8.96 -1.36
N VAL A 394 19.83 -9.48 -0.24
CA VAL A 394 21.03 -10.33 -0.25
C VAL A 394 20.78 -11.59 -1.09
N ASP A 395 19.60 -12.19 -0.92
CA ASP A 395 19.13 -13.30 -1.75
C ASP A 395 17.67 -13.06 -2.16
N PRO A 396 17.42 -12.49 -3.34
CA PRO A 396 16.06 -12.25 -3.83
C PRO A 396 15.24 -13.53 -4.06
N THR A 397 15.88 -14.71 -4.16
CA THR A 397 15.16 -16.00 -4.32
C THR A 397 14.43 -16.43 -3.04
N MET A 398 14.78 -15.83 -1.90
CA MET A 398 14.08 -16.00 -0.62
C MET A 398 12.91 -15.02 -0.43
N ALA A 399 12.52 -14.28 -1.49
CA ALA A 399 11.32 -13.47 -1.48
C ALA A 399 10.11 -14.21 -2.09
N THR A 400 8.96 -14.12 -1.43
CA THR A 400 7.67 -14.60 -1.94
C THR A 400 6.62 -13.50 -1.79
N LEU A 401 6.27 -12.84 -2.88
CA LEU A 401 5.21 -11.84 -2.92
C LEU A 401 3.85 -12.51 -3.02
N VAL A 402 2.86 -12.02 -2.26
CA VAL A 402 1.45 -12.40 -2.42
C VAL A 402 0.66 -11.17 -2.85
N VAL A 403 0.08 -11.19 -4.05
CA VAL A 403 -0.57 -10.02 -4.65
C VAL A 403 -1.99 -10.35 -5.11
N ALA A 404 -2.89 -9.36 -5.09
CA ALA A 404 -4.22 -9.52 -5.66
C ALA A 404 -4.20 -9.35 -7.19
N ARG A 405 -4.98 -10.18 -7.89
CA ARG A 405 -5.19 -10.03 -9.34
C ARG A 405 -6.00 -8.79 -9.69
N GLY A 406 -7.01 -8.47 -8.88
CA GLY A 406 -7.92 -7.35 -9.09
C GLY A 406 -7.59 -6.11 -8.23
N ASP A 407 -6.32 -5.93 -7.86
CA ASP A 407 -5.86 -4.86 -6.98
C ASP A 407 -6.04 -3.47 -7.62
N ALA A 408 -6.82 -2.61 -6.98
CA ALA A 408 -7.04 -1.23 -7.44
C ALA A 408 -6.18 -0.18 -6.70
N TYR A 409 -5.35 -0.59 -5.73
CA TYR A 409 -4.44 0.31 -5.02
C TYR A 409 -3.17 0.56 -5.83
N PHE A 410 -2.61 -0.47 -6.45
CA PHE A 410 -1.46 -0.36 -7.36
C PHE A 410 -1.78 -1.10 -8.67
N PRO A 411 -2.37 -0.43 -9.67
CA PRO A 411 -2.67 -1.06 -10.96
C PRO A 411 -1.38 -1.52 -11.64
N LYS A 412 -1.13 -2.83 -11.62
CA LYS A 412 0.16 -3.46 -12.00
C LYS A 412 0.65 -3.12 -13.40
N SER A 413 -0.24 -2.78 -14.33
CA SER A 413 0.10 -2.60 -15.76
C SER A 413 1.10 -1.47 -16.02
N ASN A 414 1.28 -0.55 -15.08
CA ASN A 414 2.12 0.64 -15.27
C ASN A 414 3.29 0.71 -14.27
N LEU A 415 3.67 -0.42 -13.69
CA LEU A 415 4.71 -0.48 -12.64
C LEU A 415 5.85 -1.39 -13.03
N THR A 416 7.07 -1.01 -12.62
CA THR A 416 8.25 -1.88 -12.71
C THR A 416 7.94 -3.27 -12.16
N SER A 417 8.30 -4.30 -12.92
CA SER A 417 8.12 -5.68 -12.49
C SER A 417 9.00 -6.00 -11.29
N MET A 418 8.46 -6.71 -10.30
CA MET A 418 9.25 -7.20 -9.17
C MET A 418 10.36 -8.15 -9.60
N ALA A 419 10.23 -8.84 -10.74
CA ALA A 419 11.29 -9.69 -11.27
C ALA A 419 12.50 -8.90 -11.78
N VAL A 420 12.32 -7.63 -12.16
CA VAL A 420 13.42 -6.71 -12.52
C VAL A 420 14.13 -6.23 -11.27
N VAL A 421 13.37 -5.84 -10.23
CA VAL A 421 13.94 -5.34 -8.97
C VAL A 421 14.62 -6.47 -8.19
N TRP A 422 13.97 -7.63 -8.11
CA TRP A 422 14.39 -8.81 -7.34
C TRP A 422 14.34 -10.07 -8.23
N PRO A 423 15.39 -10.31 -9.03
CA PRO A 423 15.46 -11.47 -9.92
C PRO A 423 15.33 -12.80 -9.17
N GLY A 424 14.43 -13.66 -9.63
CA GLY A 424 14.17 -14.97 -9.03
C GLY A 424 13.24 -14.96 -7.81
N CYS A 425 12.65 -13.81 -7.44
CA CYS A 425 11.58 -13.78 -6.45
C CYS A 425 10.34 -14.55 -6.94
N GLN A 426 9.59 -15.13 -6.00
CA GLN A 426 8.31 -15.79 -6.31
C GLN A 426 7.17 -14.79 -6.21
N ILE A 427 6.24 -14.82 -7.16
CA ILE A 427 5.02 -13.99 -7.14
C ILE A 427 3.81 -14.91 -7.16
N ARG A 428 2.95 -14.79 -6.14
CA ARG A 428 1.71 -15.55 -6.01
C ARG A 428 0.52 -14.62 -6.15
N GLU A 429 -0.38 -14.97 -7.06
CA GLU A 429 -1.59 -14.20 -7.25
C GLU A 429 -2.77 -14.82 -6.51
N ILE A 430 -3.52 -14.01 -5.79
CA ILE A 430 -4.82 -14.37 -5.23
C ILE A 430 -5.94 -13.75 -6.07
N ASN A 431 -7.01 -14.50 -6.31
CA ASN A 431 -8.17 -14.02 -7.05
C ASN A 431 -9.08 -13.15 -6.16
N SER A 432 -8.61 -11.94 -5.86
CA SER A 432 -9.30 -10.98 -4.98
C SER A 432 -8.99 -9.54 -5.39
N GLY A 433 -9.63 -8.59 -4.71
CA GLY A 433 -9.21 -7.18 -4.66
C GLY A 433 -8.28 -6.92 -3.47
N HIS A 434 -7.79 -5.70 -3.35
CA HIS A 434 -6.88 -5.32 -2.27
C HIS A 434 -7.53 -5.47 -0.89
N VAL A 435 -8.70 -4.85 -0.69
CA VAL A 435 -9.35 -4.78 0.63
C VAL A 435 -9.84 -6.16 1.05
N ALA A 436 -10.54 -6.86 0.15
CA ALA A 436 -11.01 -8.22 0.40
C ALA A 436 -9.83 -9.16 0.63
N GLY A 437 -8.78 -9.06 -0.19
CA GLY A 437 -7.48 -9.74 -0.05
C GLY A 437 -6.95 -9.71 1.37
N CYS A 438 -6.74 -8.50 1.89
CA CYS A 438 -6.21 -8.25 3.24
C CYS A 438 -7.10 -8.79 4.38
N LEU A 439 -8.41 -8.97 4.15
CA LEU A 439 -9.36 -9.40 5.18
C LEU A 439 -9.53 -10.92 5.25
N ILE A 440 -9.58 -11.60 4.09
CA ILE A 440 -10.03 -13.00 4.02
C ILE A 440 -8.93 -13.99 3.61
N HIS A 441 -7.81 -13.52 3.07
CA HIS A 441 -6.73 -14.40 2.57
C HIS A 441 -5.55 -14.53 3.53
N THR A 442 -5.77 -14.39 4.84
CA THR A 442 -4.71 -14.56 5.86
C THR A 442 -4.07 -15.95 5.81
N SER A 443 -4.82 -16.99 5.45
CA SER A 443 -4.30 -18.35 5.23
C SER A 443 -3.29 -18.42 4.07
N ALA A 444 -3.51 -17.65 2.99
CA ALA A 444 -2.57 -17.57 1.88
C ALA A 444 -1.27 -16.86 2.29
N PHE A 445 -1.37 -15.82 3.13
CA PHE A 445 -0.20 -15.13 3.68
C PHE A 445 0.60 -16.04 4.61
N ASN A 446 -0.05 -16.73 5.56
CA ASN A 446 0.62 -17.65 6.48
C ASN A 446 1.29 -18.81 5.73
N ARG A 447 0.63 -19.36 4.69
CA ARG A 447 1.23 -20.39 3.84
C ARG A 447 2.48 -19.88 3.11
N ALA A 448 2.43 -18.67 2.56
CA ALA A 448 3.60 -18.07 1.91
C ALA A 448 4.76 -17.85 2.90
N ILE A 449 4.47 -17.46 4.14
CA ILE A 449 5.47 -17.38 5.21
C ILE A 449 6.11 -18.75 5.45
N ILE A 450 5.30 -19.76 5.77
CA ILE A 450 5.79 -21.13 6.09
C ILE A 450 6.68 -21.67 4.95
N GLU A 451 6.21 -21.62 3.71
CA GLU A 451 6.96 -22.17 2.57
C GLU A 451 8.26 -21.39 2.27
N THR A 452 8.27 -20.07 2.52
CA THR A 452 9.49 -19.26 2.35
C THR A 452 10.51 -19.58 3.45
N PHE A 453 10.04 -19.79 4.69
CA PHE A 453 10.89 -20.26 5.79
C PHE A 453 11.44 -21.67 5.52
N SER A 454 10.63 -22.60 5.03
CA SER A 454 11.12 -23.93 4.62
C SER A 454 12.21 -23.82 3.55
N ARG A 455 12.05 -22.90 2.60
CA ARG A 455 13.03 -22.68 1.52
C ARG A 455 14.36 -22.12 2.04
N ILE A 456 14.33 -21.10 2.90
CA ILE A 456 15.56 -20.53 3.46
C ILE A 456 16.26 -21.50 4.41
N ILE A 457 15.51 -22.28 5.19
CA ILE A 457 16.06 -23.35 6.05
C ILE A 457 16.78 -24.38 5.20
N SER A 458 16.14 -24.88 4.14
CA SER A 458 16.73 -25.87 3.24
C SER A 458 18.01 -25.36 2.55
N LYS A 459 18.05 -24.07 2.18
CA LYS A 459 19.19 -23.49 1.46
C LYS A 459 20.39 -23.17 2.36
N TYR A 460 20.14 -22.69 3.58
CA TYR A 460 21.20 -22.11 4.43
C TYR A 460 21.40 -22.80 5.78
N HIS A 461 20.45 -23.62 6.24
CA HIS A 461 20.47 -24.18 7.59
C HIS A 461 20.39 -25.72 7.66
N MET A 462 20.16 -26.40 6.53
CA MET A 462 20.33 -27.85 6.46
C MET A 462 21.78 -28.18 6.07
N THR A 463 22.46 -28.94 6.93
CA THR A 463 23.68 -29.67 6.55
C THR A 463 23.30 -30.76 5.53
N LYS A 464 24.19 -31.06 4.57
CA LYS A 464 23.97 -32.05 3.47
C LYS A 464 23.33 -33.37 3.95
N PRO A 465 22.58 -34.07 3.08
CA PRO A 465 21.55 -35.01 3.51
C PRO A 465 22.15 -36.25 4.17
N THR A 466 21.70 -36.53 5.39
CA THR A 466 21.71 -37.90 5.91
C THR A 466 20.78 -38.71 5.00
N ASN A 467 21.30 -39.75 4.34
CA ASN A 467 20.51 -40.74 3.61
C ASN A 467 19.59 -41.48 4.59
N GLN A 468 18.50 -40.84 4.98
CA GLN A 468 17.33 -41.51 5.53
C GLN A 468 16.13 -40.93 4.81
N ILE A 469 15.49 -41.81 4.03
CA ILE A 469 14.24 -41.57 3.34
C ILE A 469 13.20 -41.27 4.42
N ILE A 470 13.02 -40.00 4.75
CA ILE A 470 11.86 -39.55 5.50
C ILE A 470 10.73 -39.53 4.50
N ALA A 471 9.87 -40.54 4.57
CA ALA A 471 8.63 -40.57 3.83
C ALA A 471 7.85 -39.28 4.12
N HIS A 472 7.80 -38.38 3.13
CA HIS A 472 6.90 -37.24 3.14
C HIS A 472 5.47 -37.80 3.25
N LYS A 473 4.85 -37.70 4.42
CA LYS A 473 3.39 -37.71 4.50
C LYS A 473 2.93 -36.50 3.71
N SER A 474 2.37 -36.79 2.54
CA SER A 474 1.79 -35.81 1.63
C SER A 474 0.90 -34.84 2.41
N ALA A 475 1.01 -33.56 2.03
CA ALA A 475 0.15 -32.47 2.49
C ALA A 475 -1.32 -32.61 2.03
N THR A 476 -1.83 -33.83 1.88
CA THR A 476 -3.21 -34.16 1.50
C THR A 476 -4.10 -34.49 2.70
N ASN A 477 -3.58 -34.53 3.93
CA ASN A 477 -4.34 -34.79 5.16
C ASN A 477 -4.29 -33.63 6.18
N LEU A 478 -4.24 -32.37 5.71
CA LEU A 478 -4.79 -31.28 6.51
C LEU A 478 -6.31 -31.47 6.53
N SER A 479 -6.82 -32.06 7.61
CA SER A 479 -8.24 -32.04 7.92
C SER A 479 -8.75 -30.61 7.74
N LYS A 480 -9.89 -30.47 7.06
CA LYS A 480 -10.55 -29.17 6.83
C LYS A 480 -10.46 -28.33 8.10
N PRO A 481 -9.94 -27.08 8.05
CA PRO A 481 -9.96 -26.22 9.22
C PRO A 481 -11.41 -26.11 9.70
N ARG A 482 -11.66 -26.44 10.98
CA ARG A 482 -12.96 -26.23 11.66
C ARG A 482 -13.21 -24.75 11.96
N TYR A 483 -12.99 -23.89 10.98
CA TYR A 483 -13.38 -22.49 11.03
C TYR A 483 -13.99 -22.13 9.68
N ASP A 484 -15.31 -22.36 9.58
CA ASP A 484 -16.14 -21.82 8.52
C ASP A 484 -16.25 -20.30 8.71
N TYR A 485 -15.34 -19.56 8.08
CA TYR A 485 -15.51 -18.12 7.92
C TYR A 485 -16.40 -17.85 6.71
N SER A 486 -17.67 -18.23 6.83
CA SER A 486 -18.71 -17.75 5.92
C SER A 486 -18.81 -16.23 6.06
N PHE A 487 -18.79 -15.54 4.91
CA PHE A 487 -18.87 -14.08 4.83
C PHE A 487 -20.22 -13.63 5.39
N SER A 488 -20.19 -13.01 6.58
CA SER A 488 -21.35 -12.35 7.17
C SER A 488 -21.23 -10.85 7.00
N TRP A 489 -22.23 -10.23 6.36
CA TRP A 489 -22.39 -8.77 6.33
C TRP A 489 -22.37 -8.15 7.73
N LYS A 490 -22.78 -8.89 8.77
CA LYS A 490 -22.72 -8.44 10.17
C LYS A 490 -21.29 -8.39 10.70
N SER A 491 -20.40 -9.31 10.29
CA SER A 491 -18.98 -9.29 10.66
C SER A 491 -18.22 -8.18 9.94
N PHE A 492 -18.55 -7.91 8.67
CA PHE A 492 -18.02 -6.77 7.91
C PHE A 492 -18.37 -5.43 8.56
N LEU A 493 -19.64 -5.24 8.96
CA LEU A 493 -20.10 -4.04 9.66
C LEU A 493 -19.51 -3.91 11.08
N ARG A 494 -19.40 -5.00 11.85
CA ARG A 494 -18.78 -4.96 13.20
C ARG A 494 -17.29 -4.62 13.17
N ALA A 495 -16.54 -5.11 12.18
CA ALA A 495 -15.13 -4.72 12.00
C ALA A 495 -14.96 -3.25 11.58
N PHE A 496 -16.00 -2.63 10.99
CA PHE A 496 -16.00 -1.22 10.59
C PHE A 496 -16.56 -0.25 11.64
N VAL A 497 -17.36 -0.74 12.60
CA VAL A 497 -18.16 0.08 13.54
C VAL A 497 -17.64 0.05 15.00
N ILE A 498 -16.62 -0.74 15.34
CA ILE A 498 -16.01 -0.72 16.68
C ILE A 498 -14.68 0.06 16.62
N LYS A 499 -14.46 1.25 17.19
CA LYS A 499 -15.24 2.22 17.98
C LYS A 499 -15.20 3.57 17.24
N ALA A 500 -16.28 4.33 17.32
CA ALA A 500 -16.30 5.78 17.11
C ALA A 500 -15.33 6.49 18.06
#